data_AF-A0A2W6BHV6-F1
#
_entry.id   AF-A0A2W6BHV6-F1
#
_cell.length_a   1.000
_cell.length_b   1.000
_cell.length_c   1.000
_cell.angle_alpha   90.00
_cell.angle_beta   90.00
_cell.angle_gamma   90.00
#
_symmetry.space_group_name_H-M   'P 1'
#
loop_
_entity.id
_entity.type
_entity.pdbx_description
1 polymer ?
#
loop_
_entity_poly.entity_id
_entity_poly.type
_entity_poly.pdbx_seq_one_letter_code
_entity_poly.pdbx_strand_id
1 'polypeptide(L)'
;MARAKQAPQIHQMTIVQFEAMFPDENACCAYLVGKRWPDGVRCPRCGAQKVYPVSTKPWHWQCYACAPESYRFSHISGTIFENTNKPLRDWYRVIHLMLTSKKGMSARQIWRYMGFGSLKTAWYMCHRVRVALMEDIGKLGGIVEVDETFVGGLAKNRHWDKRGGGGGTGGIGSGKTPIVGAVSRKGNVVARVVANVQAKTLEAFVREAVRTKLVCSAPISGPATNTSLTTRTLPLITPGANTSSAQSIPKLSRVFGRSSSAALSAHSTK
;
A
#
# COMPACT_ATOMS: atom_id res chain seq x y z
N MET A 1 31.57 -15.46 -23.76
CA MET A 1 30.30 -14.72 -23.55
C MET A 1 29.92 -14.81 -22.08
N ALA A 2 29.98 -13.71 -21.34
CA ALA A 2 29.61 -13.72 -19.92
C ALA A 2 28.10 -13.93 -19.77
N ARG A 3 27.72 -15.05 -19.15
CA ARG A 3 26.32 -15.40 -18.87
C ARG A 3 25.74 -14.29 -17.97
N ALA A 4 24.70 -13.61 -18.46
CA ALA A 4 24.03 -12.56 -17.70
C ALA A 4 23.66 -13.09 -16.30
N LYS A 5 24.08 -12.38 -15.24
CA LYS A 5 23.68 -12.70 -13.86
C LYS A 5 22.15 -12.71 -13.81
N GLN A 6 21.57 -13.89 -13.58
CA GLN A 6 20.13 -14.04 -13.37
C GLN A 6 19.74 -13.17 -12.16
N ALA A 7 18.67 -12.39 -12.30
CA ALA A 7 18.13 -11.62 -11.19
C ALA A 7 17.82 -12.57 -10.01
N PRO A 8 18.06 -12.14 -8.76
CA PRO A 8 17.77 -12.98 -7.60
C PRO A 8 16.29 -13.38 -7.64
N GLN A 9 16.05 -14.68 -7.62
CA GLN A 9 14.70 -15.22 -7.61
C GLN A 9 14.02 -14.76 -6.32
N ILE A 10 12.90 -14.07 -6.44
CA ILE A 10 12.05 -13.77 -5.29
C ILE A 10 11.48 -15.11 -4.85
N HIS A 11 12.03 -15.69 -3.77
CA HIS A 11 11.54 -16.95 -3.22
C HIS A 11 10.17 -16.71 -2.59
N GLN A 12 9.13 -16.96 -3.37
CA GLN A 12 7.75 -16.94 -2.91
C GLN A 12 7.45 -18.29 -2.27
N MET A 13 6.79 -18.26 -1.11
CA MET A 13 6.33 -19.47 -0.44
C MET A 13 5.38 -20.23 -1.36
N THR A 14 5.53 -21.55 -1.43
CA THR A 14 4.60 -22.42 -2.17
C THR A 14 3.33 -22.69 -1.35
N ILE A 15 2.26 -23.15 -2.00
CA ILE A 15 1.02 -23.52 -1.30
C ILE A 15 1.25 -24.64 -0.28
N VAL A 16 2.10 -25.62 -0.60
CA VAL A 16 2.43 -26.74 0.30
C VAL A 16 3.12 -26.25 1.56
N GLN A 17 4.09 -25.34 1.40
CA GLN A 17 4.77 -24.71 2.54
C GLN A 17 3.80 -23.84 3.37
N PHE A 18 2.86 -23.16 2.71
CA PHE A 18 1.84 -22.38 3.40
C PHE A 18 0.95 -23.27 4.27
N GLU A 19 0.46 -24.38 3.73
CA GLU A 19 -0.40 -25.31 4.47
C GLU A 19 0.33 -25.99 5.64
N ALA A 20 1.61 -26.32 5.45
CA ALA A 20 2.45 -26.85 6.52
C ALA A 20 2.72 -25.83 7.64
N MET A 21 2.86 -24.55 7.30
CA MET A 21 3.07 -23.47 8.27
C MET A 21 1.78 -23.09 9.02
N PHE A 22 0.62 -23.19 8.35
CA PHE A 22 -0.68 -22.81 8.88
C PHE A 22 -1.70 -23.98 8.80
N PRO A 23 -1.46 -25.06 9.57
CA PRO A 23 -2.37 -26.20 9.60
C PRO A 23 -3.71 -25.82 10.25
N ASP A 24 -3.65 -25.06 11.35
CA ASP A 24 -4.80 -24.75 12.20
C ASP A 24 -4.95 -23.25 12.48
N GLU A 25 -6.12 -22.87 12.98
CA GLU A 25 -6.43 -21.50 13.40
C GLU A 25 -5.51 -21.05 14.55
N ASN A 26 -5.20 -21.96 15.49
CA ASN A 26 -4.29 -21.66 16.61
C ASN A 26 -2.86 -21.32 16.13
N ALA A 27 -2.37 -22.00 15.09
CA ALA A 27 -1.08 -21.67 14.49
C ALA A 27 -1.09 -20.27 13.85
N CYS A 28 -2.21 -19.88 13.23
CA CYS A 28 -2.39 -18.54 12.68
C CYS A 28 -2.41 -17.47 13.78
N CYS A 29 -3.13 -17.71 14.88
CA CYS A 29 -3.16 -16.81 16.04
C CYS A 29 -1.78 -16.65 16.66
N ALA A 30 -1.07 -17.76 16.91
CA ALA A 30 0.28 -17.76 17.48
C ALA A 30 1.26 -17.00 16.59
N TYR A 31 1.21 -17.23 15.27
CA TYR A 31 2.02 -16.50 14.30
C TYR A 31 1.75 -14.99 14.34
N LEU A 32 0.48 -14.57 14.38
CA LEU A 32 0.12 -13.16 14.46
C LEU A 32 0.66 -12.50 15.73
N VAL A 33 0.50 -13.17 16.88
CA VAL A 33 0.97 -12.68 18.18
C VAL A 33 2.50 -12.55 18.18
N GLY A 34 3.22 -13.58 17.72
CA GLY A 34 4.68 -13.56 17.68
C GLY A 34 5.25 -12.49 16.75
N LYS A 35 4.58 -12.21 15.63
CA LYS A 35 4.99 -11.13 14.72
C LYS A 35 4.66 -9.74 15.25
N ARG A 36 3.55 -9.60 15.96
CA ARG A 36 3.09 -8.32 16.51
C ARG A 36 3.87 -7.92 17.77
N TRP A 37 4.19 -8.90 18.60
CA TRP A 37 4.80 -8.72 19.91
C TRP A 37 5.96 -9.70 20.12
N PRO A 38 7.15 -9.42 19.56
CA PRO A 38 8.31 -10.29 19.74
C PRO A 38 8.78 -10.36 21.20
N ASP A 39 8.69 -9.24 21.92
CA ASP A 39 9.16 -9.12 23.32
C ASP A 39 8.03 -9.25 24.35
N GLY A 40 6.92 -9.90 23.98
CA GLY A 40 5.74 -10.06 24.82
C GLY A 40 4.64 -9.02 24.59
N VAL A 41 3.42 -9.38 25.01
CA VAL A 41 2.20 -8.64 24.69
C VAL A 41 2.19 -7.29 25.40
N ARG A 42 1.89 -6.22 24.63
CA ARG A 42 1.75 -4.86 25.15
C ARG A 42 0.38 -4.29 24.82
N CYS A 43 -0.15 -3.49 25.73
CA CYS A 43 -1.42 -2.80 25.51
C CYS A 43 -1.31 -1.84 24.31
N PRO A 44 -2.18 -1.93 23.28
CA PRO A 44 -2.11 -1.05 22.12
C PRO A 44 -2.55 0.40 22.42
N ARG A 45 -3.21 0.64 23.56
CA ARG A 45 -3.67 1.99 23.96
C ARG A 45 -2.64 2.75 24.79
N CYS A 46 -2.06 2.11 25.81
CA CYS A 46 -1.12 2.78 26.73
C CYS A 46 0.32 2.25 26.67
N GLY A 47 0.60 1.20 25.90
CA GLY A 47 1.95 0.62 25.79
C GLY A 47 2.42 -0.19 27.00
N ALA A 48 1.60 -0.33 28.05
CA ALA A 48 1.96 -1.09 29.24
C ALA A 48 2.27 -2.56 28.93
N GLN A 49 3.33 -3.09 29.57
CA GLN A 49 3.71 -4.51 29.52
C GLN A 49 2.89 -5.38 30.48
N LYS A 50 2.36 -4.78 31.57
CA LYS A 50 1.51 -5.49 32.53
C LYS A 50 0.12 -5.69 31.96
N VAL A 51 -0.03 -6.75 31.18
CA VAL A 51 -1.31 -7.21 30.63
C VAL A 51 -1.59 -8.63 31.08
N TYR A 52 -2.85 -8.91 31.41
CA TYR A 52 -3.26 -10.21 31.94
C TYR A 52 -4.09 -10.95 30.89
N PRO A 53 -3.79 -12.22 30.60
CA PRO A 53 -4.61 -13.02 29.70
C PRO A 53 -6.00 -13.26 30.31
N VAL A 54 -7.04 -13.24 29.47
CA VAL A 54 -8.41 -13.51 29.90
C VAL A 54 -8.68 -15.01 29.81
N SER A 55 -8.87 -15.68 30.94
CA SER A 55 -9.09 -17.14 30.99
C SER A 55 -10.30 -17.59 30.13
N THR A 56 -11.39 -16.83 30.15
CA THR A 56 -12.63 -17.17 29.44
C THR A 56 -12.54 -17.04 27.92
N LYS A 57 -11.57 -16.28 27.39
CA LYS A 57 -11.44 -16.01 25.96
C LYS A 57 -9.98 -16.13 25.52
N PRO A 58 -9.60 -17.19 24.79
CA PRO A 58 -8.22 -17.34 24.34
C PRO A 58 -7.82 -16.18 23.43
N TRP A 59 -6.54 -15.81 23.45
CA TRP A 59 -5.97 -14.73 22.65
C TRP A 59 -6.58 -13.33 22.92
N HIS A 60 -7.09 -13.13 24.14
CA HIS A 60 -7.55 -11.86 24.68
C HIS A 60 -6.79 -11.50 25.94
N TRP A 61 -6.54 -10.20 26.11
CA TRP A 61 -5.86 -9.64 27.27
C TRP A 61 -6.63 -8.46 27.84
N GLN A 62 -6.44 -8.24 29.14
CA GLN A 62 -6.98 -7.13 29.88
C GLN A 62 -5.85 -6.28 30.46
N CYS A 63 -5.93 -4.98 30.20
CA CYS A 63 -5.01 -3.98 30.71
C CYS A 63 -5.72 -3.12 31.76
N TYR A 64 -5.25 -3.20 33.00
CA TYR A 64 -5.77 -2.40 34.12
C TYR A 64 -5.12 -1.02 34.23
N ALA A 65 -3.99 -0.80 33.54
CA ALA A 65 -3.31 0.51 33.52
C ALA A 65 -4.04 1.57 32.68
N CYS A 66 -4.99 1.16 31.83
CA CYS A 66 -5.88 2.09 31.17
C CYS A 66 -7.02 2.40 32.16
N ALA A 67 -6.95 3.53 32.85
CA ALA A 67 -8.02 4.05 33.71
C ALA A 67 -8.81 5.14 32.95
N PRO A 68 -10.09 5.42 33.28
CA PRO A 68 -10.88 4.84 34.38
C PRO A 68 -11.45 3.44 34.10
N GLU A 69 -11.59 3.05 32.82
CA GLU A 69 -12.10 1.72 32.43
C GLU A 69 -10.97 0.80 31.95
N SER A 70 -10.84 -0.36 32.60
CA SER A 70 -9.88 -1.39 32.17
C SER A 70 -10.10 -1.77 30.71
N TYR A 71 -9.04 -1.78 29.92
CA TYR A 71 -9.14 -1.98 28.48
C TYR A 71 -8.92 -3.45 28.11
N ARG A 72 -9.91 -4.07 27.45
CA ARG A 72 -9.82 -5.43 26.90
C ARG A 72 -9.53 -5.38 25.42
N PHE A 73 -8.57 -6.18 24.96
CA PHE A 73 -8.20 -6.27 23.55
C PHE A 73 -7.85 -7.70 23.15
N SER A 74 -7.90 -7.98 21.85
CA SER A 74 -7.53 -9.25 21.26
C SER A 74 -6.29 -9.12 20.37
N HIS A 75 -5.75 -10.26 19.95
CA HIS A 75 -4.63 -10.33 19.00
C HIS A 75 -4.91 -9.61 17.67
N ILE A 76 -6.19 -9.46 17.29
CA ILE A 76 -6.62 -8.77 16.06
C ILE A 76 -6.93 -7.28 16.24
N SER A 77 -7.08 -6.77 17.48
CA SER A 77 -7.43 -5.35 17.72
C SER A 77 -6.39 -4.40 17.11
N GLY A 78 -6.80 -3.37 16.37
CA GLY A 78 -5.88 -2.45 15.69
C GLY A 78 -5.08 -3.06 14.53
N THR A 79 -5.52 -4.19 13.96
CA THR A 79 -4.90 -4.83 12.77
C THR A 79 -5.87 -4.86 11.59
N ILE A 80 -5.42 -5.36 10.43
CA ILE A 80 -6.31 -5.65 9.29
C ILE A 80 -7.33 -6.76 9.53
N PHE A 81 -7.26 -7.44 10.67
CA PHE A 81 -8.20 -8.50 11.04
C PHE A 81 -9.24 -8.03 12.06
N GLU A 82 -9.17 -6.78 12.52
CA GLU A 82 -10.11 -6.26 13.51
C GLU A 82 -11.57 -6.36 13.04
N ASN A 83 -12.48 -6.73 13.95
CA ASN A 83 -13.91 -6.93 13.70
C ASN A 83 -14.22 -7.90 12.53
N THR A 84 -13.37 -8.91 12.33
CA THR A 84 -13.66 -9.95 11.34
C THR A 84 -14.43 -11.12 11.96
N ASN A 85 -15.39 -11.63 11.19
CA ASN A 85 -16.11 -12.87 11.50
C ASN A 85 -15.53 -14.08 10.74
N LYS A 86 -14.45 -13.89 9.97
CA LYS A 86 -13.80 -14.96 9.21
C LYS A 86 -12.57 -15.47 9.94
N PRO A 87 -12.29 -16.79 9.90
CA PRO A 87 -11.09 -17.34 10.51
C PRO A 87 -9.84 -16.70 9.89
N LEU A 88 -8.79 -16.51 10.70
CA LEU A 88 -7.50 -15.99 10.28
C LEU A 88 -6.85 -16.85 9.21
N ARG A 89 -7.10 -18.17 9.22
CA ARG A 89 -6.61 -19.05 8.17
C ARG A 89 -7.10 -18.64 6.77
N ASP A 90 -8.38 -18.26 6.66
CA ASP A 90 -8.94 -17.77 5.38
C ASP A 90 -8.34 -16.44 4.98
N TRP A 91 -8.08 -15.55 5.93
CA TRP A 91 -7.37 -14.31 5.68
C TRP A 91 -5.97 -14.55 5.14
N TYR A 92 -5.22 -15.48 5.74
CA TYR A 92 -3.87 -15.81 5.31
C TYR A 92 -3.84 -16.44 3.91
N ARG A 93 -4.82 -17.29 3.58
CA ARG A 93 -5.00 -17.81 2.21
C ARG A 93 -5.25 -16.70 1.21
N VAL A 94 -6.15 -15.75 1.53
CA VAL A 94 -6.43 -14.60 0.66
C VAL A 94 -5.18 -13.73 0.46
N ILE A 95 -4.43 -13.45 1.54
CA ILE A 95 -3.18 -12.69 1.47
C ILE A 95 -2.16 -13.42 0.61
N HIS A 96 -1.98 -14.72 0.81
CA HIS A 96 -1.07 -15.54 0.03
C HIS A 96 -1.40 -15.49 -1.46
N LEU A 97 -2.67 -15.69 -1.84
CA LEU A 97 -3.14 -15.60 -3.23
C LEU A 97 -2.89 -14.22 -3.84
N MET A 98 -3.12 -13.15 -3.07
CA MET A 98 -2.90 -11.79 -3.56
C MET A 98 -1.41 -11.50 -3.79
N LEU A 99 -0.53 -11.94 -2.89
CA LEU A 99 0.91 -11.66 -2.94
C LEU A 99 1.67 -12.53 -3.95
N THR A 100 1.22 -13.77 -4.17
CA THR A 100 1.85 -14.69 -5.13
C THR A 100 1.40 -14.44 -6.58
N SER A 101 0.26 -13.77 -6.77
CA SER A 101 -0.25 -13.48 -8.11
C SER A 101 0.56 -12.40 -8.84
N LYS A 102 1.03 -12.70 -10.07
CA LYS A 102 1.77 -11.73 -10.90
C LYS A 102 0.93 -10.53 -11.34
N LYS A 103 -0.37 -10.72 -11.63
CA LYS A 103 -1.26 -9.70 -12.21
C LYS A 103 -2.28 -9.12 -11.20
N GLY A 104 -2.13 -9.41 -9.91
CA GLY A 104 -3.10 -9.05 -8.88
C GLY A 104 -4.40 -9.85 -9.00
N MET A 105 -5.00 -10.19 -7.87
CA MET A 105 -6.25 -10.95 -7.83
C MET A 105 -7.47 -10.02 -7.73
N SER A 106 -8.47 -10.28 -8.57
CA SER A 106 -9.77 -9.61 -8.45
C SER A 106 -10.57 -10.18 -7.27
N ALA A 107 -11.42 -9.34 -6.65
CA ALA A 107 -12.27 -9.80 -5.55
C ALA A 107 -13.22 -10.93 -5.97
N ARG A 108 -13.71 -10.89 -7.22
CA ARG A 108 -14.59 -11.93 -7.77
C ARG A 108 -13.87 -13.24 -8.01
N GLN A 109 -12.59 -13.20 -8.36
CA GLN A 109 -11.76 -14.38 -8.47
C GLN A 109 -11.52 -15.00 -7.08
N ILE A 110 -11.12 -14.19 -6.10
CA ILE A 110 -10.95 -14.67 -4.72
C ILE A 110 -12.24 -15.28 -4.15
N TRP A 111 -13.38 -14.66 -4.42
CA TRP A 111 -14.68 -15.19 -4.04
C TRP A 111 -14.92 -16.62 -4.59
N ARG A 112 -14.59 -16.86 -5.86
CA ARG A 112 -14.70 -18.19 -6.49
C ARG A 112 -13.69 -19.19 -5.93
N TYR A 113 -12.44 -18.78 -5.71
CA TYR A 113 -11.39 -19.66 -5.18
C TYR A 113 -11.67 -20.10 -3.74
N MET A 114 -12.13 -19.17 -2.90
CA MET A 114 -12.38 -19.43 -1.49
C MET A 114 -13.78 -19.97 -1.20
N GLY A 115 -14.70 -19.92 -2.17
CA GLY A 115 -16.09 -20.36 -1.98
C GLY A 115 -16.84 -19.55 -0.93
N PHE A 116 -16.51 -18.28 -0.72
CA PHE A 116 -17.21 -17.45 0.28
C PHE A 116 -18.69 -17.29 -0.09
N GLY A 117 -19.60 -17.26 0.89
CA GLY A 117 -21.03 -17.08 0.62
C GLY A 117 -21.41 -15.71 0.01
N SER A 118 -20.52 -14.71 0.05
CA SER A 118 -20.78 -13.38 -0.51
C SER A 118 -19.54 -12.75 -1.15
N LEU A 119 -19.75 -12.12 -2.31
CA LEU A 119 -18.73 -11.30 -2.97
C LEU A 119 -18.30 -10.12 -2.08
N LYS A 120 -19.21 -9.59 -1.25
CA LYS A 120 -18.92 -8.47 -0.34
C LYS A 120 -17.81 -8.83 0.65
N THR A 121 -17.80 -10.09 1.13
CA THR A 121 -16.75 -10.59 2.04
C THR A 121 -15.40 -10.60 1.35
N ALA A 122 -15.31 -11.19 0.14
CA ALA A 122 -14.07 -11.22 -0.63
C ALA A 122 -13.57 -9.80 -0.94
N TRP A 123 -14.47 -8.91 -1.35
CA TRP A 123 -14.17 -7.52 -1.66
C TRP A 123 -13.62 -6.77 -0.43
N TYR A 124 -14.26 -6.92 0.73
CA TYR A 124 -13.82 -6.33 1.99
C TYR A 124 -12.42 -6.80 2.38
N MET A 125 -12.16 -8.11 2.31
CA MET A 125 -10.84 -8.68 2.61
C MET A 125 -9.77 -8.13 1.67
N CYS A 126 -10.03 -8.14 0.36
CA CYS A 126 -9.11 -7.61 -0.64
C CYS A 126 -8.77 -6.15 -0.40
N HIS A 127 -9.77 -5.33 -0.05
CA HIS A 127 -9.56 -3.91 0.20
C HIS A 127 -8.66 -3.67 1.41
N ARG A 128 -8.89 -4.36 2.54
CA ARG A 128 -8.04 -4.20 3.72
C ARG A 128 -6.60 -4.64 3.47
N VAL A 129 -6.41 -5.73 2.72
CA VAL A 129 -5.07 -6.18 2.32
C VAL A 129 -4.38 -5.13 1.46
N ARG A 130 -5.06 -4.55 0.45
CA ARG A 130 -4.46 -3.50 -0.39
C ARG A 130 -4.10 -2.25 0.40
N VAL A 131 -4.96 -1.82 1.32
CA VAL A 131 -4.69 -0.67 2.18
C VAL A 131 -3.47 -0.92 3.07
N ALA A 132 -3.33 -2.13 3.63
CA ALA A 132 -2.16 -2.46 4.45
C ALA A 132 -0.86 -2.68 3.67
N LEU A 133 -0.94 -2.94 2.37
CA LEU A 133 0.20 -2.98 1.46
C LEU A 133 0.57 -1.59 0.92
N MET A 134 -0.25 -0.57 1.15
CA MET A 134 0.05 0.78 0.71
C MET A 134 1.22 1.33 1.55
N GLU A 135 2.32 1.65 0.87
CA GLU A 135 3.49 2.28 1.49
C GLU A 135 3.41 3.80 1.30
N ASP A 136 3.98 4.55 2.26
CA ASP A 136 4.15 5.99 2.10
C ASP A 136 5.23 6.21 1.06
N ILE A 137 4.80 6.45 -0.17
CA ILE A 137 5.69 6.76 -1.26
C ILE A 137 6.21 8.17 -1.01
N GLY A 138 7.43 8.28 -0.49
CA GLY A 138 8.14 9.55 -0.43
C GLY A 138 8.30 10.15 -1.84
N LYS A 139 8.64 11.44 -1.92
CA LYS A 139 8.80 12.12 -3.21
C LYS A 139 9.71 11.36 -4.17
N LEU A 140 9.24 11.19 -5.41
CA LEU A 140 9.94 10.54 -6.51
C LEU A 140 11.24 11.28 -6.86
N GLY A 141 12.28 10.51 -7.18
CA GLY A 141 13.58 11.01 -7.60
C GLY A 141 14.00 10.42 -8.95
N GLY A 142 15.06 10.97 -9.53
CA GLY A 142 15.55 10.60 -10.86
C GLY A 142 14.63 11.07 -11.99
N ILE A 143 14.74 10.49 -13.17
CA ILE A 143 13.87 10.84 -14.29
C ILE A 143 12.44 10.36 -13.98
N VAL A 144 11.52 11.32 -13.86
CA VAL A 144 10.10 11.07 -13.61
C VAL A 144 9.31 11.43 -14.86
N GLU A 145 8.51 10.49 -15.33
CA GLU A 145 7.55 10.69 -16.40
C GLU A 145 6.19 10.96 -15.76
N VAL A 146 5.53 12.03 -16.19
CA VAL A 146 4.23 12.47 -15.67
C VAL A 146 3.26 12.49 -16.82
N ASP A 147 2.10 11.86 -16.64
CA ASP A 147 1.05 11.78 -17.63
C ASP A 147 -0.32 11.83 -16.96
N GLU A 148 -1.34 12.26 -17.70
CA GLU A 148 -2.72 12.25 -17.26
C GLU A 148 -3.55 11.20 -18.00
N THR A 149 -4.49 10.61 -17.30
CA THR A 149 -5.43 9.65 -17.87
C THR A 149 -6.84 9.92 -17.36
N PHE A 150 -7.84 9.53 -18.15
CA PHE A 150 -9.24 9.75 -17.83
C PHE A 150 -9.94 8.41 -17.59
N VAL A 151 -10.29 8.14 -16.34
CA VAL A 151 -10.95 6.88 -15.94
C VAL A 151 -12.45 7.11 -15.77
N GLY A 152 -13.24 6.28 -16.42
CA GLY A 152 -14.70 6.32 -16.32
C GLY A 152 -15.39 5.43 -17.35
N GLY A 153 -16.66 5.14 -17.12
CA GLY A 153 -17.50 4.39 -18.05
C GLY A 153 -17.67 5.08 -19.40
N LEU A 154 -18.04 4.31 -20.42
CA LEU A 154 -18.35 4.86 -21.75
C LEU A 154 -19.56 5.79 -21.65
N ALA A 155 -19.52 6.92 -22.36
CA ALA A 155 -20.62 7.89 -22.36
C ALA A 155 -21.96 7.26 -22.77
N LYS A 156 -21.95 6.33 -23.73
CA LYS A 156 -23.14 5.57 -24.17
C LYS A 156 -23.81 4.76 -23.05
N ASN A 157 -23.03 4.28 -22.08
CA ASN A 157 -23.53 3.49 -20.95
C ASN A 157 -23.99 4.35 -19.77
N ARG A 158 -23.92 5.69 -19.88
CA ARG A 158 -24.46 6.58 -18.86
C ARG A 158 -25.98 6.60 -18.94
N HIS A 159 -26.61 6.61 -17.76
CA HIS A 159 -28.05 6.85 -17.62
C HIS A 159 -28.42 8.20 -18.27
N TRP A 160 -29.61 8.26 -18.86
CA TRP A 160 -30.01 9.34 -19.78
C TRP A 160 -29.93 10.74 -19.13
N ASP A 161 -30.25 10.84 -17.84
CA ASP A 161 -30.20 12.08 -17.04
C ASP A 161 -28.76 12.52 -16.68
N LYS A 162 -27.76 11.63 -16.76
CA LYS A 162 -26.34 11.87 -16.48
C LYS A 162 -25.51 11.90 -17.77
N ARG A 163 -26.13 11.78 -18.94
CA ARG A 163 -25.48 12.04 -20.22
C ARG A 163 -25.27 13.55 -20.35
N GLY A 164 -24.10 14.03 -19.95
CA GLY A 164 -23.68 15.39 -20.33
C GLY A 164 -23.48 15.48 -21.83
N GLY A 165 -23.45 16.70 -22.39
CA GLY A 165 -23.24 16.93 -23.83
C GLY A 165 -21.87 16.49 -24.38
N GLY A 166 -20.97 15.99 -23.53
CA GLY A 166 -19.67 15.46 -23.91
C GLY A 166 -19.77 14.06 -24.52
N GLY A 167 -20.05 13.98 -25.83
CA GLY A 167 -20.05 12.74 -26.62
C GLY A 167 -18.65 12.19 -26.95
N GLY A 168 -17.59 12.63 -26.26
CA GLY A 168 -16.21 12.35 -26.63
C GLY A 168 -15.63 11.05 -26.06
N THR A 169 -14.79 10.40 -26.85
CA THR A 169 -14.06 9.17 -26.49
C THR A 169 -12.84 9.47 -25.62
N GLY A 170 -13.05 9.90 -24.37
CA GLY A 170 -11.97 10.11 -23.39
C GLY A 170 -11.15 11.39 -23.65
N GLY A 171 -11.19 12.29 -22.67
CA GLY A 171 -10.50 13.58 -22.72
C GLY A 171 -11.19 14.62 -21.85
N ILE A 172 -10.65 15.84 -21.84
CA ILE A 172 -11.25 16.99 -21.15
C ILE A 172 -12.68 17.20 -21.65
N GLY A 173 -13.66 17.29 -20.75
CA GLY A 173 -15.08 17.44 -21.10
C GLY A 173 -15.86 16.14 -21.33
N SER A 174 -15.21 14.97 -21.31
CA SER A 174 -15.88 13.65 -21.46
C SER A 174 -16.62 13.16 -20.20
N GLY A 175 -16.62 13.96 -19.12
CA GLY A 175 -17.22 13.61 -17.83
C GLY A 175 -16.53 12.44 -17.09
N LYS A 176 -15.36 12.01 -17.57
CA LYS A 176 -14.52 11.02 -16.89
C LYS A 176 -13.68 11.69 -15.80
N THR A 177 -13.31 10.92 -14.78
CA THR A 177 -12.46 11.40 -13.69
C THR A 177 -11.01 11.50 -14.18
N PRO A 178 -10.39 12.69 -14.17
CA PRO A 178 -8.98 12.82 -14.49
C PRO A 178 -8.12 12.28 -13.35
N ILE A 179 -7.12 11.51 -13.71
CA ILE A 179 -6.10 10.95 -12.82
C ILE A 179 -4.75 11.35 -13.39
N VAL A 180 -3.91 11.96 -12.57
CA VAL A 180 -2.51 12.22 -12.93
C VAL A 180 -1.63 11.15 -12.30
N GLY A 181 -0.71 10.62 -13.08
CA GLY A 181 0.29 9.64 -12.67
C GLY A 181 1.69 10.20 -12.86
N ALA A 182 2.55 9.98 -11.88
CA ALA A 182 3.99 10.19 -11.98
C ALA A 182 4.71 8.87 -11.72
N VAL A 183 5.63 8.50 -12.61
CA VAL A 183 6.44 7.28 -12.48
C VAL A 183 7.91 7.61 -12.58
N SER A 184 8.69 7.15 -11.60
CA SER A 184 10.16 7.16 -11.70
C SER A 184 10.60 5.94 -12.53
N ARG A 185 11.55 6.11 -13.45
CA ARG A 185 12.08 4.98 -14.26
C ARG A 185 12.62 3.87 -13.33
N LYS A 186 11.99 2.69 -13.39
CA LYS A 186 12.27 1.53 -12.50
C LYS A 186 12.01 1.79 -11.01
N GLY A 187 11.16 2.75 -10.70
CA GLY A 187 10.88 3.18 -9.33
C GLY A 187 9.39 3.12 -8.99
N ASN A 188 9.03 3.94 -8.01
CA ASN A 188 7.66 4.02 -7.51
C ASN A 188 6.78 4.82 -8.46
N VAL A 189 5.47 4.54 -8.37
CA VAL A 189 4.42 5.24 -9.09
C VAL A 189 3.55 5.97 -8.08
N VAL A 190 3.29 7.24 -8.32
CA VAL A 190 2.31 8.03 -7.56
C VAL A 190 1.19 8.41 -8.50
N ALA A 191 -0.05 7.99 -8.20
CA ALA A 191 -1.22 8.38 -8.97
C ALA A 191 -2.24 9.05 -8.05
N ARG A 192 -2.88 10.12 -8.53
CA ARG A 192 -3.89 10.86 -7.78
C ARG A 192 -5.06 11.27 -8.67
N VAL A 193 -6.25 11.20 -8.09
CA VAL A 193 -7.46 11.78 -8.69
C VAL A 193 -7.35 13.30 -8.60
N VAL A 194 -7.58 13.98 -9.72
CA VAL A 194 -7.48 15.43 -9.83
C VAL A 194 -8.85 16.00 -10.16
N ALA A 195 -9.11 17.25 -9.75
CA ALA A 195 -10.35 17.93 -10.12
C ALA A 195 -10.38 18.35 -11.60
N ASN A 196 -9.23 18.78 -12.14
CA ASN A 196 -9.09 19.23 -13.53
C ASN A 196 -7.66 19.02 -14.04
N VAL A 197 -7.49 19.09 -15.36
CA VAL A 197 -6.18 18.99 -16.05
C VAL A 197 -5.72 20.40 -16.44
N GLN A 198 -5.66 21.30 -15.46
CA GLN A 198 -5.11 22.64 -15.67
C GLN A 198 -3.66 22.70 -15.20
N ALA A 199 -2.85 23.57 -15.83
CA ALA A 199 -1.43 23.72 -15.53
C ALA A 199 -1.17 23.90 -14.03
N LYS A 200 -1.93 24.77 -13.33
CA LYS A 200 -1.79 25.01 -11.88
C LYS A 200 -1.94 23.73 -11.05
N THR A 201 -2.90 22.89 -11.40
CA THR A 201 -3.21 21.67 -10.64
C THR A 201 -2.16 20.58 -10.90
N LEU A 202 -1.70 20.45 -12.15
CA LEU A 202 -0.63 19.53 -12.51
C LEU A 202 0.71 19.97 -11.90
N GLU A 203 1.04 21.26 -11.93
CA GLU A 203 2.24 21.79 -11.27
C GLU A 203 2.24 21.55 -9.76
N ALA A 204 1.09 21.74 -9.10
CA ALA A 204 0.96 21.46 -7.68
C ALA A 204 1.21 19.97 -7.39
N PHE A 205 0.63 19.07 -8.19
CA PHE A 205 0.88 17.63 -8.10
C PHE A 205 2.37 17.30 -8.28
N VAL A 206 3.04 17.84 -9.30
CA VAL A 206 4.45 17.58 -9.56
C VAL A 206 5.32 18.06 -8.40
N ARG A 207 5.09 19.26 -7.85
CA ARG A 207 5.85 19.78 -6.70
C ARG A 207 5.70 18.93 -5.44
N GLU A 208 4.53 18.33 -5.26
CA GLU A 208 4.28 17.42 -4.15
C GLU A 208 4.92 16.04 -4.38
N ALA A 209 4.74 15.48 -5.58
CA ALA A 209 5.14 14.11 -5.91
C ALA A 209 6.62 13.96 -6.26
N VAL A 210 7.30 15.01 -6.72
CA VAL A 210 8.65 14.96 -7.29
C VAL A 210 9.64 15.80 -6.48
N ARG A 211 10.85 15.28 -6.25
CA ARG A 211 11.94 16.04 -5.61
C ARG A 211 12.48 17.09 -6.58
N THR A 212 12.61 18.33 -6.12
CA THR A 212 12.87 19.55 -6.90
C THR A 212 14.18 19.58 -7.73
N LYS A 213 15.05 18.56 -7.64
CA LYS A 213 16.32 18.50 -8.38
C LYS A 213 16.20 17.81 -9.75
N LEU A 214 15.11 17.99 -10.47
CA LEU A 214 14.83 17.23 -11.69
C LEU A 214 14.51 18.14 -12.87
N VAL A 215 15.19 17.88 -13.99
CA VAL A 215 14.95 18.52 -15.29
C VAL A 215 13.75 17.84 -15.92
N CYS A 216 12.66 18.57 -16.08
CA CYS A 216 11.49 18.12 -16.83
C CYS A 216 11.80 18.22 -18.33
N SER A 217 11.93 17.10 -19.03
CA SER A 217 11.92 17.08 -20.50
C SER A 217 10.51 16.73 -20.97
N ALA A 218 9.73 17.72 -21.41
CA ALA A 218 8.49 17.46 -22.13
C ALA A 218 8.83 17.06 -23.59
N PRO A 219 8.17 16.06 -24.19
CA PRO A 219 8.24 15.86 -25.64
C PRO A 219 7.59 17.07 -26.31
N ILE A 220 8.40 17.87 -27.00
CA ILE A 220 7.94 19.02 -27.79
C ILE A 220 7.21 18.47 -29.02
N SER A 221 5.87 18.47 -29.00
CA SER A 221 5.05 18.35 -30.21
C SER A 221 4.36 19.70 -30.46
N GLY A 222 5.07 20.62 -31.11
CA GLY A 222 4.59 21.91 -31.58
C GLY A 222 5.66 22.56 -32.47
N PRO A 223 5.28 23.30 -33.54
CA PRO A 223 6.22 23.72 -34.56
C PRO A 223 7.21 24.73 -33.97
N ALA A 224 8.46 24.62 -34.41
CA ALA A 224 9.55 25.49 -33.99
C ALA A 224 9.18 26.97 -34.22
N THR A 225 8.93 27.69 -33.13
CA THR A 225 9.14 29.13 -33.10
C THR A 225 10.21 29.45 -32.08
N ASN A 226 11.22 30.14 -32.60
CA ASN A 226 12.50 30.42 -31.99
C ASN A 226 12.30 31.51 -30.94
N THR A 227 12.16 31.15 -29.66
CA THR A 227 12.17 32.12 -28.56
C THR A 227 13.01 31.58 -27.40
N SER A 228 13.96 32.39 -26.98
CA SER A 228 15.04 32.13 -26.04
C SER A 228 14.64 31.37 -24.77
N LEU A 229 15.49 30.40 -24.43
CA LEU A 229 15.55 29.72 -23.14
C LEU A 229 15.69 30.74 -22.01
N THR A 230 14.60 31.03 -21.31
CA THR A 230 14.66 31.71 -20.01
C THR A 230 14.50 30.66 -18.92
N THR A 231 15.66 30.21 -18.42
CA THR A 231 15.77 29.40 -17.21
C THR A 231 15.27 30.24 -16.03
N ARG A 232 14.02 30.05 -15.62
CA ARG A 232 13.50 30.64 -14.38
C ARG A 232 13.84 29.74 -13.19
N THR A 233 15.00 29.99 -12.59
CA THR A 233 15.35 29.49 -11.26
C THR A 233 14.43 30.16 -10.23
N LEU A 234 13.52 29.39 -9.61
CA LEU A 234 12.71 29.86 -8.48
C LEU A 234 13.57 29.85 -7.19
N PRO A 235 13.45 30.86 -6.31
CA PRO A 235 14.31 30.99 -5.15
C PRO A 235 14.00 29.94 -4.07
N LEU A 236 15.06 29.53 -3.38
CA LEU A 236 15.08 28.60 -2.25
C LEU A 236 14.34 29.21 -1.05
N ILE A 237 13.33 28.51 -0.54
CA ILE A 237 12.77 28.75 0.79
C ILE A 237 12.92 27.45 1.59
N THR A 238 13.71 27.50 2.66
CA THR A 238 13.94 26.38 3.58
C THR A 238 12.76 26.22 4.54
N PRO A 239 12.16 25.02 4.69
CA PRO A 239 11.21 24.77 5.76
C PRO A 239 11.93 24.32 7.04
N GLY A 240 11.59 24.99 8.15
CA GLY A 240 11.99 24.64 9.51
C GLY A 240 11.46 23.27 9.94
N ALA A 241 12.27 22.58 10.74
CA ALA A 241 11.99 21.29 11.33
C ALA A 241 10.82 21.38 12.32
N ASN A 242 9.90 20.42 12.23
CA ASN A 242 9.10 19.96 13.37
C ASN A 242 8.83 18.47 13.20
N THR A 243 9.55 17.67 13.99
CA THR A 243 9.36 16.23 14.17
C THR A 243 8.27 16.02 15.22
N SER A 244 7.19 15.32 14.88
CA SER A 244 6.34 14.66 15.88
C SER A 244 6.30 13.16 15.61
N SER A 245 6.55 12.42 16.67
CA SER A 245 6.71 10.97 16.75
C SER A 245 5.37 10.25 16.52
N ALA A 246 5.25 9.51 15.42
CA ALA A 246 4.20 8.51 15.23
C ALA A 246 4.80 7.10 15.37
N GLN A 247 4.35 6.38 16.40
CA GLN A 247 4.76 5.00 16.69
C GLN A 247 4.38 4.08 15.52
N SER A 248 5.37 3.41 14.94
CA SER A 248 5.23 2.58 13.74
C SER A 248 4.67 1.20 14.06
N ILE A 249 3.49 0.88 13.54
CA ILE A 249 2.97 -0.50 13.44
C ILE A 249 3.79 -1.24 12.35
N PRO A 250 4.25 -2.48 12.56
CA PRO A 250 4.94 -3.23 11.52
C PRO A 250 4.01 -3.46 10.32
N LYS A 251 4.36 -2.87 9.16
CA LYS A 251 3.63 -2.99 7.89
C LYS A 251 3.62 -4.46 7.43
N LEU A 252 2.54 -4.90 6.77
CA LEU A 252 2.35 -6.28 6.32
C LEU A 252 3.50 -6.79 5.42
N SER A 253 4.19 -5.89 4.72
CA SER A 253 5.40 -6.19 3.93
C SER A 253 6.55 -6.76 4.77
N ARG A 254 6.65 -6.42 6.06
CA ARG A 254 7.60 -7.04 7.01
C ARG A 254 7.13 -8.40 7.55
N VAL A 255 5.83 -8.70 7.48
CA VAL A 255 5.24 -9.96 7.97
C VAL A 255 5.40 -11.10 6.95
N PHE A 256 5.39 -10.78 5.64
CA PHE A 256 5.39 -11.79 4.57
C PHE A 256 6.53 -11.64 3.52
N GLY A 257 7.47 -10.70 3.68
CA GLY A 257 8.75 -10.76 2.97
C GLY A 257 9.30 -9.43 2.45
N ARG A 258 10.30 -8.91 3.16
CA ARG A 258 11.57 -8.43 2.59
C ARG A 258 12.63 -8.67 3.68
N SER A 259 13.48 -9.68 3.50
CA SER A 259 14.75 -9.73 4.21
C SER A 259 15.58 -8.54 3.75
N SER A 260 15.59 -7.47 4.54
CA SER A 260 16.62 -6.46 4.40
C SER A 260 17.93 -7.14 4.78
N SER A 261 18.78 -7.38 3.79
CA SER A 261 20.18 -7.70 3.96
C SER A 261 20.80 -6.71 4.95
N ALA A 262 21.08 -7.18 6.16
CA ALA A 262 21.97 -6.51 7.10
C ALA A 262 23.18 -7.44 7.24
N ALA A 263 24.31 -6.95 6.73
CA ALA A 263 25.59 -7.63 6.73
C ALA A 263 26.05 -7.95 8.16
N LEU A 264 26.33 -9.22 8.43
CA LEU A 264 27.15 -9.65 9.56
C LEU A 264 28.60 -9.72 9.07
N SER A 265 29.35 -8.66 9.37
CA SER A 265 30.82 -8.67 9.37
C SER A 265 31.28 -9.50 10.58
N ALA A 266 31.78 -10.70 10.33
CA ALA A 266 32.46 -11.51 11.34
C ALA A 266 33.88 -10.96 11.55
N HIS A 267 34.15 -10.41 12.73
CA HIS A 267 35.51 -10.25 13.23
C HIS A 267 36.08 -11.64 13.54
N SER A 268 37.14 -12.01 12.82
CA SER A 268 37.96 -13.18 13.10
C SER A 268 38.93 -12.83 14.23
N THR A 269 38.76 -13.52 15.37
CA THR A 269 39.79 -13.72 16.38
C THR A 269 40.09 -15.22 16.42
N LYS A 270 41.22 -15.60 15.85
CA LYS A 270 42.19 -16.59 16.34
C LYS A 270 43.34 -16.69 15.35
#